data_AF-A0A952S3I6-F1
#
_entry.id   AF-A0A952S3I6-F1
#
_cell.length_a   1.000
_cell.length_b   1.000
_cell.length_c   1.000
_cell.angle_alpha   90.00
_cell.angle_beta   90.00
_cell.angle_gamma   90.00
#
_symmetry.space_group_name_H-M   'P 1'
#
loop_
_entity.id
_entity.type
_entity.pdbx_description
1 polymer ?
#
loop_
_entity_poly.entity_id
_entity_poly.type
_entity_poly.pdbx_seq_one_letter_code
_entity_poly.pdbx_strand_id
1 'polypeptide(L)'
;MSTRIILIVIVVVSLVLLPGCVAEPGVTEYREITKNSGEGNSLIVEKFDSYPIDKQIDVFLYSEDPRFEAIPARNGKSKIRSIVSRIEEKKTTYYQKWRLVRVLHRIQNECRCVKSDRYVMSRLERLSDLTNENAEHYKSMFSKDVKYLREM
;
A
#
# COMPACT_ATOMS: atom_id res chain seq x y z
N MET A 1 -38.96 -22.79 31.15
CA MET A 1 -38.65 -21.50 30.47
C MET A 1 -37.15 -21.25 30.24
N SER A 2 -36.28 -22.28 30.15
CA SER A 2 -34.82 -22.06 30.28
C SER A 2 -33.92 -22.63 29.17
N THR A 3 -34.47 -23.10 28.06
CA THR A 3 -33.67 -23.64 26.93
C THR A 3 -33.79 -22.83 25.64
N ARG A 4 -34.93 -22.15 25.43
CA ARG A 4 -35.15 -21.29 24.25
C ARG A 4 -34.36 -19.99 24.30
N ILE A 5 -34.10 -19.44 25.50
CA ILE A 5 -33.34 -18.19 25.67
C ILE A 5 -31.85 -18.43 25.38
N ILE A 6 -31.30 -19.57 25.79
CA ILE A 6 -29.89 -19.92 25.58
C ILE A 6 -29.59 -20.08 24.07
N LEU A 7 -30.49 -20.72 23.33
CA LEU A 7 -30.36 -20.88 21.87
C LEU A 7 -30.39 -19.54 21.13
N ILE A 8 -31.24 -18.60 21.53
CA ILE A 8 -31.32 -17.27 20.90
C ILE A 8 -30.04 -16.47 21.15
N VAL A 9 -29.47 -16.54 22.36
CA VAL A 9 -28.22 -15.84 22.68
C VAL A 9 -27.04 -16.41 21.89
N ILE A 10 -26.94 -17.73 21.73
CA ILE A 10 -25.86 -18.36 20.94
C ILE A 10 -25.96 -18.00 19.45
N VAL A 11 -27.17 -17.95 18.87
CA VAL A 11 -27.38 -17.58 17.47
C VAL A 11 -27.04 -16.11 17.22
N VAL A 12 -27.42 -15.21 18.13
CA VAL A 12 -27.11 -13.77 18.00
C VAL A 12 -25.62 -13.50 18.18
N VAL A 13 -24.94 -14.16 19.12
CA VAL A 13 -23.48 -14.01 19.31
C VAL A 13 -22.70 -14.59 18.12
N SER A 14 -23.20 -15.67 17.50
CA SER A 14 -22.57 -16.27 16.31
C SER A 14 -22.71 -15.39 15.05
N LEU A 15 -23.77 -14.58 14.94
CA LEU A 15 -23.97 -13.64 13.83
C LEU A 15 -23.10 -12.38 13.92
N VAL A 16 -22.69 -11.97 15.12
CA VAL A 16 -21.79 -10.81 15.33
C VAL A 16 -20.32 -11.19 15.18
N LEU A 17 -20.01 -12.49 15.22
CA LEU A 17 -18.66 -13.05 15.04
C LEU A 17 -18.44 -13.68 13.66
N LEU A 18 -19.25 -13.34 12.65
CA LEU A 18 -18.76 -13.45 11.29
C LEU A 18 -17.59 -12.44 11.21
N PRO A 19 -16.35 -12.88 10.98
CA PRO A 19 -15.30 -11.95 10.62
C PRO A 19 -15.74 -11.40 9.28
N GLY A 20 -16.49 -10.29 9.32
CA GLY A 20 -16.80 -9.52 8.14
C GLY A 20 -15.46 -9.29 7.48
N CYS A 21 -15.27 -9.83 6.28
CA CYS A 21 -14.10 -9.56 5.48
C CYS A 21 -14.01 -8.04 5.35
N VAL A 22 -13.26 -7.40 6.24
CA VAL A 22 -12.99 -5.97 6.18
C VAL A 22 -12.20 -5.84 4.90
N ALA A 23 -12.85 -5.31 3.86
CA ALA A 23 -12.21 -5.09 2.58
C ALA A 23 -10.94 -4.28 2.83
N GLU A 24 -9.82 -4.74 2.30
CA GLU A 24 -8.55 -4.06 2.53
C GLU A 24 -8.63 -2.62 1.99
N PRO A 25 -8.04 -1.64 2.70
CA PRO A 25 -8.14 -0.23 2.31
C PRO A 25 -7.71 -0.01 0.86
N GLY A 26 -8.55 0.63 0.04
CA GLY A 26 -8.26 0.90 -1.36
C GLY A 26 -8.78 -0.12 -2.37
N VAL A 27 -9.15 -1.35 -1.96
CA VAL A 27 -9.74 -2.35 -2.87
C VAL A 27 -11.10 -1.90 -3.39
N THR A 28 -11.94 -1.39 -2.48
CA THR A 28 -13.28 -0.90 -2.81
C THR A 28 -13.21 0.28 -3.77
N GLU A 29 -12.33 1.25 -3.49
CA GLU A 29 -12.20 2.43 -4.33
C GLU A 29 -11.54 2.14 -5.66
N TYR A 30 -10.53 1.25 -5.70
CA TYR A 30 -9.99 0.79 -6.97
C TYR A 30 -11.09 0.16 -7.84
N ARG A 31 -11.92 -0.73 -7.26
CA ARG A 31 -13.08 -1.30 -7.95
C ARG A 31 -14.09 -0.26 -8.37
N GLU A 32 -14.37 0.76 -7.56
CA GLU A 32 -15.33 1.81 -7.90
C GLU A 32 -14.84 2.66 -9.08
N ILE A 33 -13.57 3.10 -9.03
CA ILE A 33 -12.98 3.92 -10.10
C ILE A 33 -12.89 3.11 -11.40
N THR A 34 -12.59 1.81 -11.32
CA THR A 34 -12.51 0.94 -12.50
C THR A 34 -13.86 0.43 -12.99
N LYS A 35 -14.87 0.29 -12.14
CA LYS A 35 -16.23 -0.12 -12.56
C LYS A 35 -16.92 0.95 -13.41
N ASN A 36 -16.61 2.22 -13.16
CA ASN A 36 -17.12 3.35 -13.93
C ASN A 36 -16.28 3.64 -15.19
N SER A 37 -15.34 2.77 -15.57
CA SER A 37 -14.39 2.99 -16.68
C SER A 37 -14.99 3.00 -18.10
N GLY A 38 -16.32 3.02 -18.22
CA GLY A 38 -16.99 3.53 -19.42
C GLY A 38 -16.75 5.03 -19.63
N GLU A 39 -16.36 5.75 -18.58
CA GLU A 39 -15.85 7.12 -18.61
C GLU A 39 -14.38 7.11 -19.05
N GLY A 40 -14.04 7.88 -20.08
CA GLY A 40 -12.73 7.86 -20.73
C GLY A 40 -11.53 8.00 -19.77
N ASN A 41 -10.37 7.49 -20.20
CA ASN A 41 -9.14 7.35 -19.41
C ASN A 41 -8.70 8.58 -18.57
N SER A 42 -9.06 9.80 -18.97
CA SER A 42 -8.74 11.03 -18.24
C SER A 42 -9.48 11.14 -16.90
N LEU A 43 -10.75 10.73 -16.86
CA LEU A 43 -11.62 10.90 -15.68
C LEU A 43 -11.22 9.96 -14.53
N ILE A 44 -10.72 8.77 -14.85
CA ILE A 44 -10.19 7.81 -13.88
C ILE A 44 -8.95 8.37 -13.17
N VAL A 45 -8.03 8.94 -13.95
CA VAL A 45 -6.80 9.55 -13.42
C VAL A 45 -7.11 10.78 -12.58
N GLU A 46 -8.03 11.62 -13.05
CA GLU A 46 -8.48 12.82 -12.31
C GLU A 46 -9.15 12.46 -10.98
N LYS A 47 -10.08 11.49 -10.99
CA LYS A 47 -10.73 11.02 -9.76
C LYS A 47 -9.70 10.46 -8.77
N PHE A 48 -8.73 9.69 -9.25
CA PHE A 48 -7.66 9.16 -8.39
C PHE A 48 -6.74 10.26 -7.85
N ASP A 49 -6.33 11.21 -8.67
CA ASP A 49 -5.46 12.34 -8.26
C ASP A 49 -6.16 13.27 -7.25
N SER A 50 -7.49 13.34 -7.29
CA SER A 50 -8.29 14.08 -6.31
C SER A 50 -8.26 13.49 -4.89
N TYR A 51 -7.87 12.22 -4.73
CA TYR A 51 -7.84 11.58 -3.42
C TYR A 51 -6.72 12.15 -2.53
N PRO A 52 -6.91 12.18 -1.21
CA PRO A 52 -5.81 12.42 -0.28
C PRO A 52 -4.68 11.41 -0.54
N ILE A 53 -3.43 11.85 -0.44
CA ILE A 53 -2.24 11.03 -0.71
C ILE A 53 -2.24 9.67 0.00
N ASP A 54 -2.70 9.61 1.25
CA ASP A 54 -2.79 8.35 1.99
C ASP A 54 -3.75 7.34 1.32
N LYS A 55 -4.86 7.85 0.76
CA LYS A 55 -5.82 7.07 -0.01
C LYS A 55 -5.31 6.76 -1.42
N GLN A 56 -4.54 7.66 -2.03
CA GLN A 56 -3.84 7.37 -3.29
C GLN A 56 -2.90 6.16 -3.12
N ILE A 57 -2.14 6.13 -2.03
CA ILE A 57 -1.25 5.01 -1.70
C ILE A 57 -2.05 3.72 -1.48
N ASP A 58 -3.14 3.76 -0.70
CA ASP A 58 -3.99 2.59 -0.46
C ASP A 58 -4.51 2.00 -1.79
N VAL A 59 -5.13 2.83 -2.63
CA VAL A 59 -5.65 2.39 -3.93
C VAL A 59 -4.54 1.92 -4.86
N PHE A 60 -3.39 2.61 -4.89
CA PHE A 60 -2.24 2.19 -5.68
C PHE A 60 -1.76 0.80 -5.26
N LEU A 61 -1.67 0.48 -3.96
CA LEU A 61 -1.17 -0.83 -3.50
C LEU A 61 -1.95 -2.02 -4.08
N TYR A 62 -3.22 -1.81 -4.43
CA TYR A 62 -4.13 -2.81 -5.00
C TYR A 62 -4.38 -2.64 -6.50
N SER A 63 -3.93 -1.56 -7.12
CA SER A 63 -4.09 -1.37 -8.57
C SER A 63 -3.08 -2.25 -9.31
N GLU A 64 -3.48 -3.05 -10.29
CA GLU A 64 -2.50 -3.67 -11.21
C GLU A 64 -2.09 -2.74 -12.34
N ASP A 65 -2.68 -1.55 -12.34
CA ASP A 65 -2.57 -0.59 -13.42
C ASP A 65 -1.37 0.36 -13.19
N PRO A 66 -0.40 0.39 -14.12
CA PRO A 66 0.82 1.18 -14.00
C PRO A 66 0.57 2.70 -14.02
N ARG A 67 -0.60 3.15 -14.50
CA ARG A 67 -0.98 4.58 -14.53
C ARG A 67 -1.05 5.18 -13.13
N PHE A 68 -1.40 4.38 -12.13
CA PHE A 68 -1.55 4.84 -10.75
C PHE A 68 -0.22 5.04 -10.02
N GLU A 69 0.91 4.58 -10.56
CA GLU A 69 2.21 4.65 -9.86
C GLU A 69 2.79 6.06 -9.80
N ALA A 70 2.61 6.85 -10.86
CA ALA A 70 3.26 8.15 -11.00
C ALA A 70 2.63 9.23 -10.10
N ILE A 71 1.37 9.07 -9.75
CA ILE A 71 0.55 10.06 -9.03
C ILE A 71 0.90 10.15 -7.54
N PRO A 72 0.93 9.05 -6.76
CA PRO A 72 1.37 9.11 -5.37
C PRO A 72 2.84 9.52 -5.25
N ALA A 73 3.67 9.31 -6.28
CA ALA A 73 5.03 9.83 -6.30
C ALA A 73 5.09 11.36 -6.42
N ARG A 74 4.29 11.94 -7.33
CA ARG A 74 4.21 13.40 -7.53
C ARG A 74 3.75 14.12 -6.27
N ASN A 75 2.72 13.58 -5.62
CA ASN A 75 2.05 14.20 -4.48
C ASN A 75 2.67 13.76 -3.12
N GLY A 76 3.45 12.69 -3.09
CA GLY A 76 3.89 11.99 -1.88
C GLY A 76 5.14 12.55 -1.19
N LYS A 77 5.73 13.64 -1.68
CA LYS A 77 6.98 14.22 -1.14
C LYS A 77 6.88 14.53 0.36
N SER A 78 5.76 15.09 0.82
CA SER A 78 5.51 15.39 2.23
C SER A 78 5.21 14.14 3.09
N LYS A 79 5.05 12.96 2.46
CA LYS A 79 4.62 11.71 3.09
C LYS A 79 5.66 10.60 3.01
N ILE A 80 6.90 10.88 2.63
CA ILE A 80 8.00 9.88 2.55
C ILE A 80 8.08 9.01 3.81
N ARG A 81 8.04 9.62 5.01
CA ARG A 81 8.08 8.89 6.28
C ARG A 81 6.84 8.03 6.54
N SER A 82 5.66 8.48 6.10
CA SER A 82 4.42 7.69 6.15
C SER A 82 4.53 6.47 5.23
N ILE A 83 5.04 6.67 4.01
CA ILE A 83 5.29 5.58 3.05
C ILE A 83 6.26 4.55 3.65
N VAL A 84 7.36 4.99 4.26
CA VAL A 84 8.30 4.09 4.96
C VAL A 84 7.62 3.34 6.11
N SER A 85 6.80 4.03 6.90
CA SER A 85 6.08 3.40 8.02
C SER A 85 5.15 2.28 7.52
N ARG A 86 4.48 2.49 6.38
CA ARG A 86 3.65 1.46 5.73
C ARG A 86 4.48 0.26 5.25
N ILE A 87 5.72 0.44 4.80
CA ILE A 87 6.62 -0.66 4.42
C ILE A 87 6.96 -1.54 5.64
N GLU A 88 7.06 -0.93 6.82
CA GLU A 88 7.42 -1.62 8.07
C GLU A 88 6.26 -2.37 8.71
N GLU A 89 5.03 -1.99 8.39
CA GLU A 89 3.84 -2.66 8.90
C GLU A 89 3.88 -4.17 8.58
N LYS A 90 3.65 -4.99 9.61
CA LYS A 90 3.67 -6.47 9.48
C LYS A 90 2.64 -6.99 8.48
N LYS A 91 1.52 -6.29 8.32
CA LYS A 91 0.44 -6.64 7.38
C LYS A 91 0.78 -6.32 5.92
N THR A 92 1.76 -5.47 5.67
CA THR A 92 2.15 -5.10 4.30
C THR A 92 2.90 -6.25 3.67
N THR A 93 2.35 -6.78 2.59
CA THR A 93 2.94 -7.92 1.86
C THR A 93 4.24 -7.50 1.16
N TYR A 94 5.12 -8.46 0.85
CA TYR A 94 6.37 -8.18 0.13
C TYR A 94 6.15 -7.43 -1.19
N TYR A 95 5.11 -7.80 -1.94
CA TYR A 95 4.74 -7.13 -3.17
C TYR A 95 4.35 -5.66 -2.93
N GLN A 96 3.53 -5.39 -1.91
CA GLN A 96 3.17 -4.02 -1.54
C GLN A 96 4.39 -3.21 -1.07
N LYS A 97 5.30 -3.82 -0.29
CA LYS A 97 6.56 -3.17 0.14
C LYS A 97 7.38 -2.74 -1.07
N TRP A 98 7.57 -3.63 -2.04
CA TRP A 98 8.28 -3.32 -3.29
C TRP A 98 7.63 -2.16 -4.05
N ARG A 99 6.30 -2.16 -4.17
CA ARG A 99 5.58 -1.06 -4.83
C ARG A 99 5.76 0.28 -4.12
N LEU A 100 5.74 0.31 -2.79
CA LEU A 100 6.01 1.52 -2.01
C LEU A 100 7.44 2.02 -2.21
N VAL A 101 8.43 1.12 -2.31
CA VAL A 101 9.81 1.51 -2.65
C VAL A 101 9.90 2.10 -4.06
N ARG A 102 9.13 1.61 -5.03
CA ARG A 102 9.06 2.24 -6.36
C ARG A 102 8.48 3.64 -6.33
N VAL A 103 7.48 3.90 -5.49
CA VAL A 103 6.98 5.26 -5.23
C VAL A 103 8.10 6.14 -4.66
N LEU A 104 8.84 5.65 -3.67
CA LEU A 104 10.00 6.37 -3.10
C LEU A 104 11.08 6.62 -4.14
N HIS A 105 11.35 5.66 -5.03
CA HIS A 105 12.30 5.82 -6.13
C HIS A 105 11.87 6.93 -7.10
N ARG A 106 10.59 6.98 -7.48
CA ARG A 106 10.09 8.11 -8.29
C ARG A 106 10.20 9.44 -7.57
N ILE A 107 9.85 9.50 -6.28
CA ILE A 107 10.02 10.70 -5.46
C ILE A 107 11.51 11.13 -5.46
N GLN A 108 12.42 10.19 -5.25
CA GLN A 108 13.87 10.42 -5.27
C GLN A 108 14.33 11.04 -6.58
N ASN A 109 13.83 10.57 -7.73
CA ASN A 109 14.15 11.13 -9.04
C ASN A 109 13.68 12.58 -9.20
N GLU A 110 12.59 12.95 -8.56
CA GLU A 110 12.03 14.31 -8.67
C GLU A 110 12.66 15.32 -7.71
N CYS A 111 12.95 14.93 -6.45
CA CYS A 111 13.37 15.88 -5.40
C CYS A 111 14.72 15.57 -4.75
N ARG A 112 15.29 14.37 -4.97
CA ARG A 112 16.45 13.83 -4.25
C ARG A 112 16.32 13.76 -2.72
N CYS A 113 15.10 13.81 -2.20
CA CYS A 113 14.80 14.00 -0.79
C CYS A 113 14.71 12.69 0.02
N VAL A 114 14.70 11.52 -0.63
CA VAL A 114 14.71 10.22 0.05
C VAL A 114 16.12 9.89 0.54
N LYS A 115 17.12 9.98 -0.35
CA LYS A 115 18.51 9.64 -0.02
C LYS A 115 19.13 10.59 1.02
N SER A 116 18.68 11.85 1.04
CA SER A 116 19.17 12.86 1.98
C SER A 116 18.57 12.72 3.37
N ASP A 117 17.41 12.06 3.51
CA ASP A 117 16.85 11.71 4.81
C ASP A 117 17.51 10.43 5.35
N ARG A 118 18.55 10.62 6.17
CA ARG A 118 19.31 9.54 6.80
C ARG A 118 18.44 8.58 7.61
N TYR A 119 17.38 9.11 8.25
CA TYR A 119 16.46 8.30 9.03
C TYR A 119 15.67 7.36 8.11
N VAL A 120 15.19 7.87 6.97
CA VAL A 120 14.49 7.07 5.96
C VAL A 120 15.39 5.96 5.41
N MET A 121 16.60 6.30 4.96
CA MET A 121 17.52 5.30 4.37
C MET A 121 17.90 4.20 5.36
N SER A 122 18.21 4.54 6.61
CA SER A 122 18.52 3.55 7.66
C SER A 122 17.39 2.54 7.90
N ARG A 123 16.12 2.96 7.74
CA ARG A 123 14.98 2.05 7.90
C ARG A 123 14.80 1.15 6.69
N LEU A 124 14.92 1.71 5.47
CA LEU A 124 14.81 0.94 4.24
C LEU A 124 15.88 -0.16 4.15
N GLU A 125 17.10 0.13 4.58
CA GLU A 125 18.22 -0.84 4.60
C GLU A 125 17.97 -1.98 5.58
N ARG A 126 17.53 -1.66 6.80
CA ARG A 126 17.16 -2.71 7.77
C ARG A 126 16.03 -3.60 7.23
N LEU A 127 15.08 -3.02 6.50
CA LEU A 127 13.99 -3.78 5.92
C LEU A 127 14.45 -4.67 4.76
N SER A 128 15.41 -4.24 3.93
CA SER A 128 15.95 -5.10 2.87
C SER A 128 16.62 -6.34 3.45
N ASP A 129 17.34 -6.19 4.57
CA ASP A 129 18.05 -7.30 5.21
C ASP A 129 17.10 -8.31 5.87
N LEU A 130 15.96 -7.83 6.40
CA LEU A 130 14.99 -8.62 7.17
C LEU A 130 13.90 -9.30 6.32
N THR A 131 13.77 -9.00 5.03
CA THR A 131 12.77 -9.67 4.18
C THR A 131 13.10 -11.18 4.01
N ASN A 132 12.11 -12.08 4.23
CA ASN A 132 12.31 -13.54 4.31
C ASN A 132 13.01 -14.15 3.08
N GLU A 133 13.90 -15.11 3.34
CA GLU A 133 14.64 -15.93 2.36
C GLU A 133 13.71 -16.80 1.49
N ASN A 134 12.52 -17.18 1.97
CA ASN A 134 11.61 -18.07 1.22
C ASN A 134 11.00 -17.46 -0.06
N ALA A 135 11.30 -16.19 -0.35
CA ALA A 135 10.90 -15.47 -1.55
C ALA A 135 12.12 -14.78 -2.20
N GLU A 136 13.25 -15.49 -2.32
CA GLU A 136 14.54 -14.99 -2.83
C GLU A 136 14.43 -14.04 -4.03
N HIS A 137 13.55 -14.35 -4.99
CA HIS A 137 13.31 -13.49 -6.15
C HIS A 137 12.83 -12.07 -5.75
N TYR A 138 11.86 -11.98 -4.84
CA TYR A 138 11.30 -10.71 -4.37
C TYR A 138 12.24 -10.00 -3.39
N LYS A 139 12.93 -10.74 -2.51
CA LYS A 139 13.97 -10.19 -1.63
C LYS A 139 15.07 -9.52 -2.45
N SER A 140 15.54 -10.22 -3.49
CA SER A 140 16.54 -9.71 -4.44
C SER A 140 16.05 -8.44 -5.13
N MET A 141 14.81 -8.42 -5.62
CA MET A 141 14.24 -7.25 -6.29
C MET A 141 14.09 -6.05 -5.34
N PHE A 142 13.53 -6.25 -4.15
CA PHE A 142 13.40 -5.19 -3.14
C PHE A 142 14.76 -4.63 -2.71
N SER A 143 15.73 -5.51 -2.45
CA SER A 143 17.09 -5.11 -2.06
C SER A 143 17.80 -4.34 -3.15
N LYS A 144 17.61 -4.71 -4.43
CA LYS A 144 18.13 -3.96 -5.56
C LYS A 144 17.54 -2.56 -5.65
N ASP A 145 16.23 -2.40 -5.45
CA ASP A 145 15.59 -1.09 -5.49
C ASP A 145 16.03 -0.19 -4.32
N VAL A 146 16.20 -0.75 -3.12
CA VAL A 146 16.76 -0.01 -1.97
C VAL A 146 18.22 0.39 -2.22
N LYS A 147 19.03 -0.51 -2.80
CA LYS A 147 20.40 -0.19 -3.20
C LYS A 147 20.42 0.93 -4.25
N TYR A 148 19.53 0.88 -5.24
CA TYR A 148 19.45 1.89 -6.27
C TYR A 148 19.10 3.28 -5.71
N LEU A 149 18.15 3.34 -4.78
CA LEU A 149 17.82 4.56 -4.04
C LEU A 149 19.03 5.24 -3.37
N ARG A 150 20.02 4.45 -2.94
CA ARG A 150 21.25 4.94 -2.32
C ARG A 150 22.26 5.49 -3.33
N GLU A 151 22.31 4.91 -4.54
CA GLU A 151 23.33 5.18 -5.55
C GLU A 151 22.99 6.36 -6.49
N MET A 152 21.72 6.74 -6.59
CA MET A 152 21.25 7.95 -7.31
C MET A 152 21.68 9.24 -6.60
#